data_AF-A0A3B9IXP6-F1
#
_entry.id   AF-A0A3B9IXP6-F1
#
_cell.length_a   1.000
_cell.length_b   1.000
_cell.length_c   1.000
_cell.angle_alpha   90.00
_cell.angle_beta   90.00
_cell.angle_gamma   90.00
#
_symmetry.space_group_name_H-M   'P 1'
#
loop_
_entity.id
_entity.type
_entity.pdbx_description
1 polymer ?
#
loop_
_entity_poly.entity_id
_entity_poly.type
_entity_poly.pdbx_seq_one_letter_code
_entity_poly.pdbx_strand_id
1 'polypeptide(L)'
;MSIDWEKEKSAAKRIMKGLIIFLCFCLFAFGFLRYILLDTYRANIIWGRNGAARAIVKSVNTYLEEYCNENGIEYPEKSSYYIWGESNGVSGSITVYAGEFFHEDTDILVMKGEVPPFNQCYWVIIVDDGQFSESWFSNNKLSEKDLRPYTFKEQKKQARFSLFNGFRPQTENIIGYYKFEKGNFISDKYERNLL
;
A
#
# COMPACT_ATOMS: atom_id res chain seq x y z
N MET A 1 -21.03 66.59 25.34
CA MET A 1 -19.93 65.77 24.80
C MET A 1 -20.41 65.23 23.46
N SER A 2 -20.10 65.92 22.36
CA SER A 2 -20.57 65.52 21.01
C SER A 2 -19.67 64.41 20.49
N ILE A 3 -20.25 63.24 20.22
CA ILE A 3 -19.55 62.14 19.56
C ILE A 3 -19.20 62.59 18.14
N ASP A 4 -17.91 62.56 17.82
CA ASP A 4 -17.38 62.94 16.50
C ASP A 4 -17.61 61.76 15.53
N TRP A 5 -18.85 61.65 15.05
CA TRP A 5 -19.38 60.52 14.27
C TRP A 5 -18.56 60.19 13.02
N GLU A 6 -17.85 61.16 12.43
CA GLU A 6 -17.00 60.91 11.27
C GLU A 6 -15.73 60.12 11.61
N LYS A 7 -15.14 60.37 12.79
CA LYS A 7 -13.97 59.62 13.26
C LYS A 7 -14.32 58.18 13.60
N GLU A 8 -15.46 57.93 14.24
CA GLU A 8 -15.93 56.56 14.52
C GLU A 8 -16.20 55.79 13.22
N LYS A 9 -16.81 56.42 12.21
CA LYS A 9 -17.08 55.79 10.91
C LYS A 9 -15.79 55.45 10.15
N SER A 10 -14.74 56.25 10.28
CA SER A 10 -13.41 56.01 9.72
C SER A 10 -12.68 54.87 10.44
N ALA A 11 -12.76 54.81 11.77
CA ALA A 11 -12.19 53.72 12.58
C ALA A 11 -12.89 52.38 12.29
N ALA A 12 -14.23 52.37 12.25
CA ALA A 12 -15.02 51.18 11.94
C ALA A 12 -14.68 50.58 10.55
N LYS A 13 -14.49 51.43 9.53
CA LYS A 13 -14.05 50.98 8.19
C LYS A 13 -12.67 50.33 8.21
N ARG A 14 -11.72 50.86 9.00
CA ARG A 14 -10.37 50.26 9.15
C ARG A 14 -10.44 48.90 9.85
N ILE A 15 -11.22 48.81 10.93
CA ILE A 15 -11.43 47.55 11.66
C ILE A 15 -12.06 46.50 10.74
N MET A 16 -13.10 46.86 9.99
CA MET A 16 -13.76 45.96 9.04
C MET A 16 -12.80 45.47 7.94
N LYS A 17 -11.96 46.35 7.40
CA LYS A 17 -10.91 45.97 6.43
C LYS A 17 -9.91 44.99 7.05
N GLY A 18 -9.49 45.22 8.30
CA GLY A 18 -8.64 44.30 9.05
C GLY A 18 -9.28 42.92 9.25
N LEU A 19 -10.56 42.89 9.62
CA LEU A 19 -11.32 41.63 9.79
C LEU A 19 -11.46 40.86 8.47
N ILE A 20 -11.69 41.52 7.34
CA ILE A 20 -11.76 40.87 6.03
C ILE A 20 -10.41 40.24 5.67
N ILE A 21 -9.31 40.98 5.87
CA ILE A 21 -7.95 40.46 5.60
C ILE A 21 -7.67 39.26 6.51
N PHE A 22 -8.00 39.35 7.79
CA PHE A 22 -7.85 38.25 8.74
C PHE A 22 -8.67 37.02 8.31
N LEU A 23 -9.92 37.21 7.89
CA LEU A 23 -10.77 36.14 7.39
C LEU A 23 -10.15 35.45 6.16
N CYS A 24 -9.60 36.23 5.21
CA CYS A 24 -8.88 35.67 4.06
C CYS A 24 -7.66 34.84 4.47
N PHE A 25 -6.88 35.31 5.46
CA PHE A 25 -5.77 34.55 6.02
C PHE A 25 -6.25 33.26 6.70
N CYS A 26 -7.32 33.29 7.48
CA CYS A 26 -7.89 32.10 8.10
C CYS A 26 -8.37 31.08 7.06
N LEU A 27 -9.05 31.53 6.00
CA LEU A 27 -9.50 30.66 4.92
C LEU A 27 -8.33 30.03 4.16
N PHE A 28 -7.28 30.81 3.89
CA PHE A 28 -6.06 30.30 3.26
C PHE A 28 -5.34 29.29 4.16
N ALA A 29 -5.13 29.62 5.44
CA ALA A 29 -4.48 28.73 6.41
C ALA A 29 -5.28 27.43 6.59
N PHE A 30 -6.61 27.51 6.65
CA PHE A 30 -7.46 26.33 6.73
C PHE A 30 -7.38 25.47 5.46
N GLY A 31 -7.39 26.09 4.27
CA GLY A 31 -7.20 25.39 3.00
C GLY A 31 -5.85 24.68 2.92
N PHE A 32 -4.78 25.35 3.36
CA PHE A 32 -3.43 24.80 3.42
C PHE A 32 -3.30 23.64 4.41
N LEU A 33 -3.83 23.80 5.63
CA LEU A 33 -3.83 22.73 6.64
C LEU A 33 -4.58 21.50 6.15
N ARG A 34 -5.75 21.70 5.53
CA ARG A 34 -6.53 20.62 4.92
C ARG A 34 -5.76 19.92 3.80
N TYR A 35 -5.05 20.68 2.97
CA TYR A 35 -4.20 20.10 1.92
C TYR A 35 -3.11 19.20 2.53
N ILE A 36 -2.37 19.68 3.54
CA ILE A 36 -1.33 18.89 4.23
C ILE A 36 -1.93 17.63 4.84
N LEU A 37 -3.04 17.73 5.56
CA LEU A 37 -3.66 16.56 6.21
C LEU A 37 -4.05 15.49 5.19
N LEU A 38 -4.63 15.90 4.05
CA LEU A 38 -4.97 14.97 2.96
C LEU A 38 -3.73 14.35 2.33
N ASP A 39 -2.66 15.13 2.18
CA ASP A 39 -1.41 14.68 1.58
C ASP A 39 -0.71 13.62 2.44
N THR A 40 -0.53 13.92 3.73
CA THR A 40 0.06 13.02 4.72
C THR A 40 -0.77 11.74 4.87
N TYR A 41 -2.09 11.86 4.87
CA TYR A 41 -2.95 10.68 5.00
C TYR A 41 -2.87 9.77 3.76
N ARG A 42 -2.86 10.34 2.54
CA ARG A 42 -2.63 9.56 1.31
C ARG A 42 -1.28 8.83 1.36
N ALA A 43 -0.24 9.52 1.84
CA ALA A 43 1.08 8.92 1.99
C ALA A 43 1.05 7.71 2.94
N ASN A 44 0.40 7.85 4.09
CA ASN A 44 0.25 6.75 5.06
C ASN A 44 -0.46 5.53 4.48
N ILE A 45 -1.53 5.71 3.69
CA ILE A 45 -2.20 4.58 3.03
C ILE A 45 -1.24 3.88 2.06
N ILE A 46 -0.52 4.64 1.23
CA ILE A 46 0.40 4.08 0.24
C ILE A 46 1.53 3.31 0.94
N TRP A 47 2.11 3.87 2.01
CA TRP A 47 3.11 3.19 2.82
C TRP A 47 2.56 1.91 3.45
N GLY A 48 1.32 1.92 3.94
CA GLY A 48 0.65 0.72 4.43
C GLY A 48 0.51 -0.36 3.35
N ARG A 49 0.13 0.01 2.13
CA ARG A 49 -0.02 -0.93 0.99
C ARG A 49 1.33 -1.47 0.51
N ASN A 50 2.34 -0.62 0.39
CA ASN A 50 3.70 -1.06 0.03
C ASN A 50 4.31 -1.93 1.14
N GLY A 51 4.02 -1.62 2.41
CA GLY A 51 4.37 -2.45 3.55
C GLY A 51 3.69 -3.83 3.49
N ALA A 52 2.43 -3.90 3.07
CA ALA A 52 1.73 -5.16 2.86
C ALA A 52 2.35 -5.99 1.72
N ALA A 53 2.66 -5.34 0.59
CA ALA A 53 3.38 -5.98 -0.52
C ALA A 53 4.77 -6.51 -0.09
N ARG A 54 5.45 -5.81 0.83
CA ARG A 54 6.70 -6.32 1.42
C ARG A 54 6.46 -7.50 2.36
N ALA A 55 5.44 -7.42 3.21
CA ALA A 55 5.14 -8.43 4.22
C ALA A 55 4.72 -9.77 3.58
N ILE A 56 3.93 -9.74 2.50
CA ILE A 56 3.45 -10.97 1.85
C ILE A 56 4.59 -11.84 1.34
N VAL A 57 5.65 -11.25 0.81
CA VAL A 57 6.82 -12.01 0.34
C VAL A 57 7.54 -12.68 1.49
N LYS A 58 7.69 -12.00 2.63
CA LYS A 58 8.29 -12.61 3.81
C LYS A 58 7.48 -13.84 4.25
N SER A 59 6.16 -13.70 4.31
CA SER A 59 5.27 -14.82 4.65
C SER A 59 5.41 -15.96 3.65
N VAL A 60 5.26 -15.68 2.36
CA VAL A 60 5.33 -16.69 1.30
C VAL A 60 6.69 -17.38 1.28
N ASN A 61 7.79 -16.67 1.46
CA ASN A 61 9.13 -17.27 1.53
C ASN A 61 9.22 -18.32 2.65
N THR A 62 8.83 -17.95 3.88
CA THR A 62 8.89 -18.86 5.04
C THR A 62 8.07 -20.13 4.79
N TYR A 63 6.84 -20.00 4.30
CA TYR A 63 5.98 -21.16 4.08
C TYR A 63 6.39 -22.01 2.87
N LEU A 64 6.90 -21.39 1.80
CA LEU A 64 7.42 -22.14 0.66
C LEU A 64 8.65 -22.96 1.07
N GLU A 65 9.54 -22.38 1.88
CA GLU A 65 10.70 -23.10 2.41
C GLU A 65 10.27 -24.29 3.29
N GLU A 66 9.31 -24.09 4.21
CA GLU A 66 8.76 -25.17 5.03
C GLU A 66 8.12 -26.28 4.17
N TYR A 67 7.23 -25.91 3.25
CA TYR A 67 6.53 -26.86 2.38
C TYR A 67 7.48 -27.65 1.48
N CYS A 68 8.47 -26.98 0.87
CA CYS A 68 9.46 -27.64 0.01
C CYS A 68 10.30 -28.64 0.82
N ASN A 69 10.73 -28.27 2.03
CA ASN A 69 11.46 -29.16 2.92
C ASN A 69 10.64 -30.38 3.37
N GLU A 70 9.36 -30.18 3.70
CA GLU A 70 8.46 -31.27 4.15
C GLU A 70 8.12 -32.25 3.03
N ASN A 71 7.99 -31.77 1.79
CA ASN A 71 7.56 -32.59 0.65
C ASN A 71 8.73 -33.02 -0.25
N GLY A 72 9.96 -32.60 0.04
CA GLY A 72 11.14 -32.90 -0.77
C GLY A 72 11.08 -32.31 -2.18
N ILE A 73 10.44 -31.14 -2.33
CA ILE A 73 10.27 -30.45 -3.61
C ILE A 73 11.41 -29.44 -3.79
N GLU A 74 12.03 -29.42 -4.97
CA GLU A 74 13.09 -28.45 -5.30
C GLU A 74 12.51 -27.17 -5.90
N TYR A 75 12.97 -26.01 -5.40
CA TYR A 75 12.56 -24.70 -5.90
C TYR A 75 13.08 -24.48 -7.33
N PRO A 76 12.29 -23.89 -8.24
CA PRO A 76 12.72 -23.73 -9.62
C PRO A 76 13.67 -22.52 -9.72
N GLU A 77 14.97 -22.81 -9.84
CA GLU A 77 16.03 -21.78 -9.79
C GLU A 77 16.25 -21.00 -11.09
N LYS A 78 15.68 -21.43 -12.22
CA LYS A 78 16.08 -20.96 -13.57
C LYS A 78 14.96 -20.37 -14.42
N SER A 79 13.80 -20.09 -13.82
CA SER A 79 12.64 -19.56 -14.52
C SER A 79 12.02 -18.41 -13.77
N SER A 80 11.55 -17.40 -14.51
CA SER A 80 10.67 -16.37 -13.98
C SER A 80 9.24 -16.91 -13.90
N TYR A 81 8.58 -16.77 -12.74
CA TYR A 81 7.19 -17.19 -12.57
C TYR A 81 6.44 -16.32 -11.56
N TYR A 82 5.12 -16.45 -11.59
CA TYR A 82 4.21 -15.70 -10.73
C TYR A 82 3.61 -16.58 -9.64
N ILE A 83 3.70 -16.12 -8.41
CA ILE A 83 2.95 -16.67 -7.29
C ILE A 83 1.79 -15.72 -7.01
N TRP A 84 0.57 -16.20 -7.22
CA TRP A 84 -0.64 -15.46 -6.93
C TRP A 84 -1.21 -15.86 -5.58
N GLY A 85 -2.07 -15.02 -5.03
CA GLY A 85 -2.90 -15.44 -3.92
C GLY A 85 -3.94 -14.44 -3.48
N GLU A 86 -4.75 -14.88 -2.54
CA GLU A 86 -5.80 -14.09 -1.94
C GLU A 86 -5.96 -14.38 -0.45
N SER A 87 -6.61 -13.49 0.28
CA SER A 87 -7.09 -13.75 1.63
C SER A 87 -8.60 -13.69 1.64
N ASN A 88 -9.26 -14.68 2.23
CA ASN A 88 -10.72 -14.73 2.34
C ASN A 88 -11.27 -14.00 3.58
N GLY A 89 -10.52 -13.04 4.13
CA GLY A 89 -10.96 -12.22 5.27
C GLY A 89 -10.96 -12.95 6.61
N VAL A 90 -10.53 -14.22 6.65
CA VAL A 90 -10.20 -14.90 7.91
C VAL A 90 -8.80 -14.45 8.32
N SER A 91 -8.70 -13.90 9.54
CA SER A 91 -7.43 -13.38 10.06
C SER A 91 -6.35 -14.44 9.98
N GLY A 92 -5.30 -14.09 9.23
CA GLY A 92 -4.11 -14.92 9.08
C GLY A 92 -4.23 -16.11 8.14
N SER A 93 -5.28 -16.23 7.33
CA SER A 93 -5.26 -17.18 6.20
C SER A 93 -4.84 -16.48 4.92
N ILE A 94 -3.77 -16.96 4.31
CA ILE A 94 -3.36 -16.67 2.94
C ILE A 94 -3.65 -17.92 2.12
N THR A 95 -4.34 -17.75 1.01
CA THR A 95 -4.41 -18.75 -0.04
C THR A 95 -3.38 -18.40 -1.11
N VAL A 96 -2.48 -19.33 -1.39
CA VAL A 96 -1.53 -19.23 -2.51
C VAL A 96 -2.10 -20.02 -3.69
N TYR A 97 -2.21 -19.36 -4.85
CA TYR A 97 -2.37 -19.98 -6.16
C TYR A 97 -1.05 -19.80 -6.88
N ALA A 98 -0.21 -20.81 -6.88
CA ALA A 98 1.00 -20.70 -7.67
C ALA A 98 0.69 -21.20 -9.09
N GLY A 99 0.83 -20.32 -10.07
CA GLY A 99 0.85 -20.72 -11.47
C GLY A 99 2.15 -21.46 -11.77
N GLU A 100 2.05 -22.46 -12.64
CA GLU A 100 3.11 -23.33 -13.19
C GLU A 100 3.93 -24.21 -12.22
N PHE A 101 4.24 -23.77 -11.00
CA PHE A 101 5.06 -24.58 -10.06
C PHE A 101 4.24 -25.53 -9.17
N PHE A 102 2.96 -25.24 -8.98
CA PHE A 102 2.01 -26.09 -8.28
C PHE A 102 0.97 -26.50 -9.32
N HIS A 103 0.64 -27.79 -9.40
CA HIS A 103 -0.24 -28.31 -10.45
C HIS A 103 -1.53 -27.48 -10.54
N GLU A 104 -1.91 -27.10 -11.78
CA GLU A 104 -3.01 -26.17 -12.12
C GLU A 104 -4.37 -26.53 -11.47
N ASP A 105 -4.52 -27.76 -10.96
CA ASP A 105 -5.77 -28.30 -10.43
C ASP A 105 -5.75 -28.70 -8.93
N THR A 106 -4.64 -28.61 -8.17
CA THR A 106 -4.59 -29.32 -6.86
C THR A 106 -4.02 -28.63 -5.63
N ASP A 107 -3.18 -27.60 -5.71
CA ASP A 107 -2.53 -27.11 -4.48
C ASP A 107 -2.89 -25.67 -4.14
N ILE A 108 -4.10 -25.50 -3.58
CA ILE A 108 -4.41 -24.36 -2.74
C ILE A 108 -3.59 -24.51 -1.47
N LEU A 109 -2.41 -23.89 -1.42
CA LEU A 109 -1.63 -23.83 -0.19
C LEU A 109 -2.25 -22.78 0.71
N VAL A 110 -3.07 -23.23 1.66
CA VAL A 110 -3.64 -22.37 2.71
C VAL A 110 -2.56 -22.17 3.77
N MET A 111 -1.78 -21.12 3.62
CA MET A 111 -0.76 -20.71 4.58
C MET A 111 -1.45 -19.93 5.72
N LYS A 112 -1.25 -20.38 6.97
CA LYS A 112 -1.73 -19.67 8.16
C LYS A 112 -0.61 -18.84 8.76
N GLY A 113 -0.63 -17.51 8.61
CA GLY A 113 0.40 -16.60 9.11
C GLY A 113 -0.10 -15.22 9.50
N GLU A 114 0.75 -14.40 10.14
CA GLU A 114 0.43 -13.02 10.50
C GLU A 114 0.40 -12.11 9.26
N VAL A 115 -0.67 -12.22 8.48
CA VAL A 115 -0.98 -11.22 7.45
C VAL A 115 -1.60 -10.03 8.15
N PRO A 116 -1.23 -8.79 7.77
CA PRO A 116 -1.99 -7.63 8.20
C PRO A 116 -3.49 -7.84 7.92
N PRO A 117 -4.39 -7.39 8.82
CA PRO A 117 -5.82 -7.73 8.84
C PRO A 117 -6.60 -7.03 7.73
N PHE A 118 -6.23 -7.27 6.48
CA PHE A 118 -6.94 -6.78 5.32
C PHE A 118 -8.05 -7.77 5.01
N ASN A 119 -9.29 -7.36 5.29
CA ASN A 119 -10.47 -8.05 4.78
C ASN A 119 -10.37 -8.11 3.25
N GLN A 120 -10.40 -9.32 2.71
CA GLN A 120 -10.36 -9.63 1.28
C GLN A 120 -9.26 -8.88 0.50
N CYS A 121 -8.12 -9.51 0.34
CA CYS A 121 -7.01 -8.96 -0.43
C CYS A 121 -6.48 -9.95 -1.46
N TYR A 122 -5.83 -9.40 -2.47
CA TYR A 122 -5.20 -10.10 -3.58
C TYR A 122 -3.76 -9.64 -3.67
N TRP A 123 -2.87 -10.56 -4.01
CA TRP A 123 -1.45 -10.27 -4.11
C TRP A 123 -0.80 -11.14 -5.17
N VAL A 124 0.33 -10.65 -5.67
CA VAL A 124 1.17 -11.34 -6.65
C VAL A 124 2.62 -11.11 -6.30
N ILE A 125 3.44 -12.12 -6.49
CA ILE A 125 4.88 -12.05 -6.33
C ILE A 125 5.53 -12.58 -7.62
N ILE A 126 6.51 -11.86 -8.14
CA ILE A 126 7.40 -12.37 -9.19
C ILE A 126 8.63 -12.97 -8.51
N VAL A 127 8.95 -14.18 -8.95
CA VAL A 127 10.22 -14.85 -8.66
C VAL A 127 11.02 -14.87 -9.95
N ASP A 128 12.24 -14.36 -9.93
CA ASP A 128 13.18 -14.35 -11.04
C ASP A 128 14.47 -15.05 -10.61
N ASP A 129 14.91 -16.05 -11.37
CA ASP A 129 16.13 -16.83 -11.08
C ASP A 129 16.16 -17.35 -9.63
N GLY A 130 15.03 -17.90 -9.18
CA GLY A 130 14.83 -18.40 -7.80
C GLY A 130 14.67 -17.32 -6.73
N GLN A 131 14.88 -16.03 -7.03
CA GLN A 131 14.80 -14.93 -6.06
C GLN A 131 13.51 -14.12 -6.22
N PHE A 132 12.90 -13.72 -5.10
CA PHE A 132 11.80 -12.75 -5.15
C PHE A 132 12.28 -11.41 -5.70
N SER A 133 11.62 -10.90 -6.74
CA SER A 133 12.02 -9.67 -7.43
C SER A 133 11.05 -8.52 -7.18
N GLU A 134 9.75 -8.75 -7.30
CA GLU A 134 8.71 -7.73 -7.18
C GLU A 134 7.43 -8.30 -6.58
N SER A 135 6.65 -7.46 -5.89
CA SER A 135 5.35 -7.86 -5.34
C SER A 135 4.30 -6.76 -5.43
N TRP A 136 3.05 -7.20 -5.58
CA TRP A 136 1.86 -6.38 -5.67
C TRP A 136 0.83 -6.79 -4.62
N PHE A 137 0.09 -5.82 -4.12
CA PHE A 137 -0.95 -6.01 -3.14
C PHE A 137 -2.15 -5.12 -3.45
N SER A 138 -3.37 -5.66 -3.39
CA SER A 138 -4.60 -4.92 -3.72
C SER A 138 -5.80 -5.48 -2.95
N ASN A 139 -6.84 -4.66 -2.78
CA ASN A 139 -8.15 -5.15 -2.32
C ASN A 139 -9.02 -5.65 -3.48
N ASN A 140 -8.67 -5.30 -4.71
CA ASN A 140 -9.30 -5.80 -5.93
C ASN A 140 -8.45 -6.88 -6.57
N LYS A 141 -9.11 -7.82 -7.24
CA LYS A 141 -8.43 -8.89 -7.98
C LYS A 141 -7.43 -8.29 -8.98
N LEU A 142 -6.20 -8.76 -8.89
CA LEU A 142 -5.12 -8.34 -9.78
C LEU A 142 -5.19 -9.12 -11.09
N SER A 143 -4.70 -8.49 -12.15
CA SER A 143 -4.51 -9.09 -13.47
C SER A 143 -3.14 -8.71 -14.03
N GLU A 144 -2.67 -9.37 -15.08
CA GLU A 144 -1.32 -9.14 -15.64
C GLU A 144 -1.05 -7.67 -16.00
N LYS A 145 -2.07 -6.94 -16.49
CA LYS A 145 -1.96 -5.50 -16.80
C LYS A 145 -1.66 -4.63 -15.57
N ASP A 146 -1.92 -5.13 -14.37
CA ASP A 146 -1.66 -4.46 -13.10
C ASP A 146 -0.23 -4.72 -12.61
N LEU A 147 0.47 -5.72 -13.17
CA LEU A 147 1.81 -6.16 -12.75
C LEU A 147 2.90 -5.32 -13.40
N ARG A 148 2.91 -4.04 -13.08
CA ARG A 148 3.93 -3.09 -13.50
C ARG A 148 4.52 -2.36 -12.31
N PRO A 149 5.72 -1.77 -12.46
CA PRO A 149 6.24 -0.85 -11.46
C PRO A 149 5.31 0.34 -11.24
N TYR A 150 5.13 0.72 -9.99
CA TYR A 150 4.37 1.90 -9.59
C TYR A 150 5.27 2.91 -8.89
N THR A 151 5.22 4.16 -9.34
CA THR A 151 5.80 5.27 -8.59
C THR A 151 4.87 5.72 -7.46
N PHE A 152 5.44 6.25 -6.39
CA PHE A 152 4.65 6.83 -5.29
C PHE A 152 3.66 7.90 -5.78
N LYS A 153 4.06 8.69 -6.79
CA LYS A 153 3.22 9.72 -7.42
C LYS A 153 2.00 9.13 -8.13
N GLU A 154 2.14 7.98 -8.79
CA GLU A 154 1.03 7.28 -9.44
C GLU A 154 0.07 6.70 -8.41
N GLN A 155 0.59 6.03 -7.37
CA GLN A 155 -0.22 5.48 -6.27
C GLN A 155 -1.02 6.58 -5.56
N LYS A 156 -0.41 7.76 -5.38
CA LYS A 156 -1.07 8.94 -4.81
C LYS A 156 -2.21 9.50 -5.66
N LYS A 157 -2.16 9.32 -6.99
CA LYS A 157 -3.29 9.66 -7.88
C LYS A 157 -4.45 8.66 -7.76
N GLN A 158 -4.17 7.41 -7.42
CA GLN A 158 -5.19 6.38 -7.17
C GLN A 158 -5.92 6.61 -5.85
N ALA A 159 -5.24 7.18 -4.85
CA ALA A 159 -5.79 7.52 -3.55
C ALA A 159 -6.79 8.70 -3.63
N ARG A 160 -8.00 8.43 -4.13
CA ARG A 160 -9.11 9.40 -4.22
C ARG A 160 -9.82 9.56 -2.88
N PHE A 161 -10.20 10.79 -2.59
CA PHE A 161 -11.06 11.15 -1.47
C PHE A 161 -12.38 11.63 -2.01
N SER A 162 -13.48 11.02 -1.59
CA SER A 162 -14.80 11.60 -1.78
C SER A 162 -15.09 12.52 -0.59
N LEU A 163 -15.29 13.80 -0.88
CA LEU A 163 -15.69 14.78 0.12
C LEU A 163 -17.16 14.62 0.53
N PHE A 164 -17.97 13.98 -0.31
CA PHE A 164 -19.41 13.82 -0.10
C PHE A 164 -19.76 12.65 0.83
N ASN A 165 -18.86 11.68 1.03
CA ASN A 165 -19.10 10.50 1.89
C ASN A 165 -18.28 10.54 3.21
N GLY A 166 -18.13 11.71 3.80
CA GLY A 166 -17.60 11.85 5.18
C GLY A 166 -16.11 11.56 5.33
N PHE A 167 -15.25 12.11 4.45
CA PHE A 167 -13.80 11.86 4.46
C PHE A 167 -13.42 10.36 4.49
N ARG A 168 -14.27 9.49 3.93
CA ARG A 168 -13.90 8.08 3.78
C ARG A 168 -13.02 7.93 2.53
N PRO A 169 -11.78 7.44 2.68
CA PRO A 169 -10.92 7.20 1.55
C PRO A 169 -11.50 6.07 0.70
N GLN A 170 -11.51 6.26 -0.62
CA GLN A 170 -11.73 5.15 -1.54
C GLN A 170 -10.39 4.43 -1.71
N THR A 171 -10.13 3.48 -0.82
CA THR A 171 -8.90 2.66 -0.81
C THR A 171 -8.95 1.49 -1.77
N GLU A 172 -10.09 1.30 -2.44
CA GLU A 172 -10.41 0.12 -3.25
C GLU A 172 -9.44 -0.07 -4.43
N ASN A 173 -8.88 1.01 -4.97
CA ASN A 173 -8.07 0.96 -6.20
C ASN A 173 -6.57 1.22 -6.01
N ILE A 174 -6.07 1.29 -4.76
CA ILE A 174 -4.65 1.53 -4.52
C ILE A 174 -3.92 0.20 -4.55
N ILE A 175 -3.05 0.05 -5.55
CA ILE A 175 -2.14 -1.10 -5.64
C ILE A 175 -0.86 -0.77 -4.87
N GLY A 176 -0.59 -1.55 -3.82
CA GLY A 176 0.71 -1.59 -3.16
C GLY A 176 1.73 -2.26 -4.06
N TYR A 177 2.94 -1.70 -4.10
CA TYR A 177 4.03 -2.20 -4.91
C TYR A 177 5.32 -2.18 -4.09
N TYR A 178 6.09 -3.26 -4.19
CA TYR A 178 7.40 -3.34 -3.59
C TYR A 178 8.37 -4.06 -4.54
N LYS A 179 9.53 -3.46 -4.75
CA LYS A 179 10.63 -4.04 -5.51
C LYS A 179 11.73 -4.47 -4.55
N PHE A 180 12.17 -5.70 -4.69
CA PHE A 180 13.26 -6.26 -3.91
C PHE A 180 14.58 -5.88 -4.57
N GLU A 181 15.51 -5.38 -3.77
CA GLU A 181 16.91 -5.26 -4.21
C GLU A 181 17.56 -6.64 -4.07
N LYS A 182 18.30 -7.08 -5.10
CA LYS A 182 18.98 -8.38 -5.14
C LYS A 182 19.76 -8.63 -3.84
N GLY A 183 19.61 -9.83 -3.29
CA GLY A 183 20.23 -10.23 -2.02
C GLY A 183 19.35 -10.09 -0.79
N ASN A 184 18.07 -9.71 -0.92
CA ASN A 184 17.23 -9.50 0.25
C ASN A 184 16.44 -10.71 0.76
N PHE A 185 16.15 -11.79 0.00
CA PHE A 185 15.67 -13.07 0.59
C PHE A 185 15.74 -14.26 -0.40
N ILE A 186 16.65 -15.19 -0.10
CA ILE A 186 16.51 -16.67 -0.02
C ILE A 186 17.44 -17.04 1.16
N SER A 187 17.04 -17.95 2.03
CA SER A 187 17.57 -18.15 3.40
C SER A 187 19.10 -18.20 3.58
N ASP A 188 19.57 -17.78 4.78
CA ASP A 188 20.93 -17.93 5.35
C ASP A 188 21.47 -19.38 5.35
N LYS A 189 20.71 -20.35 4.85
CA LYS A 189 21.07 -21.77 4.77
C LYS A 189 22.04 -22.06 3.62
N TYR A 190 22.19 -21.15 2.65
CA TYR A 190 23.09 -21.28 1.50
C TYR A 190 24.43 -20.54 1.64
N GLU A 191 24.62 -19.72 2.68
CA GLU A 191 25.94 -19.11 2.97
C GLU A 191 26.92 -20.06 3.68
N ARG A 192 26.47 -21.24 4.14
CA ARG A 192 27.33 -22.18 4.90
C ARG A 192 28.22 -23.12 4.09
N ASN A 193 28.53 -22.79 2.84
CA ASN A 193 29.58 -23.49 2.07
C ASN A 193 30.71 -22.57 1.60
N LEU A 194 30.78 -21.36 2.14
CA LEU A 194 31.98 -20.52 2.08
C LEU A 194 32.34 -20.07 3.50
N LEU A 195 32.77 -21.03 4.33
CA LEU A 195 33.82 -20.93 5.35
C LEU A 195 33.98 -22.27 6.07
#